data_AF-A0A833A5L5-F1
#
_entry.id   AF-A0A833A5L5-F1
#
_cell.length_a   1.000
_cell.length_b   1.000
_cell.length_c   1.000
_cell.angle_alpha   90.00
_cell.angle_beta   90.00
_cell.angle_gamma   90.00
#
_symmetry.space_group_name_H-M   'P 1'
#
loop_
_entity.id
_entity.type
_entity.pdbx_description
1 polymer ?
#
loop_
_entity_poly.entity_id
_entity_poly.type
_entity_poly.pdbx_seq_one_letter_code
_entity_poly.pdbx_strand_id
1 'polypeptide(L)' 'MKCQALAEVNSNLTRQCVSCRAPAEVFLPHRSTALCWKCFRRDIVERVKLEIVRWKLFDKNHRLLAAVSGGKDSF' A
#
# COMPACT_ATOMS: atom_id res chain seq x y z
N MET A 1 22.03 -16.83 23.73
CA MET A 1 20.84 -16.90 22.86
C MET A 1 19.71 -16.08 23.49
N LYS A 2 19.51 -14.84 23.05
CA LYS A 2 18.30 -14.07 23.38
C LYS A 2 17.78 -13.53 22.06
N CYS A 3 16.62 -14.04 21.63
CA CYS A 3 15.79 -13.40 20.62
C CYS A 3 15.45 -12.00 21.15
N GLN A 4 16.15 -10.99 20.66
CA GLN A 4 15.74 -9.61 20.86
C GLN A 4 14.53 -9.38 19.96
N ALA A 5 13.38 -9.40 20.60
CA ALA A 5 12.13 -8.93 20.06
C ALA A 5 12.36 -7.61 19.31
N LEU A 6 11.98 -7.59 18.03
CA LEU A 6 11.84 -6.39 17.19
C LEU A 6 10.65 -5.51 17.66
N ALA A 7 10.42 -5.45 18.97
CA ALA A 7 9.31 -4.77 19.62
C ALA A 7 9.71 -3.41 20.21
N GLU A 8 10.79 -2.80 19.71
CA GLU A 8 11.23 -1.45 20.07
C GLU A 8 11.39 -0.56 18.83
N VAL A 9 10.44 -0.65 17.87
CA VAL A 9 10.38 0.36 16.79
C VAL A 9 9.61 1.57 17.31
N ASN A 10 10.32 2.39 18.09
CA ASN A 10 10.10 3.82 18.33
C ASN A 10 8.67 4.34 18.08
N SER A 11 7.87 4.40 19.15
CA SER A 11 6.52 4.96 19.21
C SER A 11 6.45 6.50 19.07
N ASN A 12 7.52 7.17 18.60
CA ASN A 12 7.61 8.64 18.56
C ASN A 12 8.31 9.23 17.31
N LEU A 13 8.34 8.54 16.17
CA LEU A 13 8.58 9.26 14.91
C LEU A 13 7.26 9.84 14.42
N THR A 14 7.12 11.16 14.50
CA THR A 14 6.21 11.95 13.68
C THR A 14 6.56 11.74 12.20
N ARG A 15 6.15 10.60 11.64
CA ARG A 15 6.45 10.26 10.25
C ARG A 15 5.50 11.09 9.39
N GLN A 16 6.02 12.16 8.83
CA GLN A 16 5.30 12.89 7.80
C GLN A 16 5.14 11.97 6.58
N CYS A 17 4.03 12.12 5.87
CA CYS A 17 3.79 11.47 4.60
C CYS A 17 4.93 11.82 3.63
N VAL A 18 5.62 10.81 3.10
CA VAL A 18 6.76 11.03 2.19
C VAL A 18 6.35 11.77 0.91
N SER A 19 5.07 11.73 0.52
CA SER A 19 4.57 12.36 -0.70
C SER A 19 4.09 13.80 -0.50
N CYS A 20 3.42 14.13 0.61
CA CYS A 20 2.78 15.43 0.81
C CYS A 20 3.10 16.10 2.14
N ARG A 21 3.95 15.49 2.98
CA ARG A 21 4.37 15.97 4.31
C ARG A 21 3.27 16.14 5.37
N ALA A 22 2.01 15.84 5.06
CA ALA A 22 0.93 15.74 6.06
C ALA A 22 1.24 14.62 7.08
N PRO A 23 0.60 14.58 8.26
CA PRO A 23 0.77 13.48 9.21
C PRO A 23 0.54 12.12 8.53
N ALA A 24 1.48 11.17 8.67
CA ALA A 24 1.27 9.83 8.15
C ALA A 24 0.42 9.00 9.12
N GLU A 25 -0.41 8.15 8.53
CA GLU A 25 -1.32 7.25 9.23
C GLU A 25 -0.94 5.78 8.96
N VAL A 26 -0.29 5.52 7.82
CA VAL A 26 0.08 4.18 7.37
C VAL A 26 1.60 4.09 7.25
N PHE A 27 2.19 3.10 7.91
CA PHE A 27 3.59 2.73 7.73
C PHE A 27 3.70 1.41 6.97
N LEU A 28 4.55 1.39 5.94
CA LEU A 28 4.85 0.23 5.09
C LEU A 28 6.26 -0.28 5.42
N PRO A 29 6.42 -1.27 6.32
CA PRO A 29 7.74 -1.71 6.78
C PRO A 29 8.64 -2.19 5.65
N HIS A 30 8.06 -2.94 4.71
CA HIS A 30 8.76 -3.52 3.56
C HIS A 30 9.33 -2.48 2.58
N ARG A 31 8.90 -1.22 2.67
CA ARG A 31 9.38 -0.10 1.84
C ARG A 31 9.95 1.04 2.68
N SER A 32 10.05 0.87 4.00
CA SER A 32 10.44 1.92 4.95
C SER A 32 9.75 3.28 4.71
N THR A 33 8.49 3.27 4.24
CA THR A 33 7.74 4.48 3.84
C THR A 33 6.55 4.72 4.76
N ALA A 34 6.26 6.00 5.00
CA ALA A 34 5.09 6.44 5.74
C ALA A 34 4.23 7.35 4.85
N LEU A 35 2.91 7.11 4.83
CA LEU A 35 1.96 7.83 3.98
C LEU A 35 0.74 8.26 4.80
N CYS A 36 0.18 9.43 4.48
CA CYS A 36 -1.18 9.76 4.90
C CYS A 36 -2.19 8.91 4.12
N TRP A 37 -3.42 8.80 4.62
CA TRP A 37 -4.44 7.95 4.01
C TRP A 37 -4.68 8.21 2.52
N LYS A 38 -4.73 9.50 2.13
CA LYS A 38 -4.94 9.91 0.73
C LYS A 38 -3.81 9.43 -0.20
N CYS A 39 -2.56 9.60 0.24
CA CYS A 39 -1.40 9.20 -0.57
C CYS A 39 -1.24 7.68 -0.60
N PHE A 40 -1.58 6.98 0.49
CA PHE A 40 -1.60 5.53 0.53
C PHE A 40 -2.58 4.93 -0.48
N ARG A 41 -3.83 5.43 -0.53
CA ARG A 41 -4.83 4.95 -1.49
C ARG A 41 -4.38 5.14 -2.94
N ARG A 42 -3.75 6.28 -3.25
CA ARG A 42 -3.17 6.54 -4.58
C ARG A 42 -2.04 5.55 -4.90
N ASP A 43 -1.13 5.31 -3.95
CA ASP A 43 -0.04 4.34 -4.10
C ASP A 43 -0.54 2.93 -4.39
N ILE A 44 -1.62 2.46 -3.72
CA ILE A 44 -2.23 1.15 -4.05
C ILE A 44 -2.68 1.12 -5.51
N VAL A 45 -3.44 2.13 -5.95
CA VAL A 45 -4.00 2.19 -7.31
C VAL A 45 -2.89 2.25 -8.36
N GLU A 46 -1.85 3.05 -8.15
CA GLU A 46 -0.70 3.12 -9.07
C GLU A 46 0.05 1.79 -9.16
N ARG A 47 0.28 1.11 -8.03
CA ARG A 47 0.93 -0.21 -8.04
C ARG A 47 0.14 -1.24 -8.83
N VAL A 48 -1.16 -1.33 -8.60
CA VAL A 48 -2.02 -2.27 -9.35
C VAL A 48 -2.00 -1.95 -10.84
N LYS A 49 -2.06 -0.65 -11.22
CA LYS A 49 -1.93 -0.23 -12.62
C LYS A 49 -0.59 -0.63 -13.24
N LEU A 50 0.52 -0.46 -12.51
CA LEU A 50 1.85 -0.86 -12.97
C LEU A 50 1.91 -2.37 -13.24
N GLU A 51 1.35 -3.20 -12.36
CA GLU A 51 1.34 -4.65 -12.55
C GLU A 51 0.45 -5.07 -13.73
N ILE A 52 -0.73 -4.43 -13.92
CA ILE A 52 -1.58 -4.67 -15.10
C ILE A 52 -0.80 -4.42 -16.40
N VAL A 53 -0.06 -3.31 -16.47
CA VAL A 53 0.74 -2.95 -17.65
C VAL A 53 1.95 -3.87 -17.81
N ARG A 54 2.67 -4.13 -16.71
CA ARG A 54 3.88 -4.97 -16.68
C ARG A 54 3.62 -6.37 -17.22
N TRP A 55 2.51 -6.97 -16.82
CA TRP A 55 2.14 -8.34 -17.20
C TRP A 55 1.13 -8.40 -18.34
N LYS A 56 0.74 -7.25 -18.92
CA LYS A 56 -0.24 -7.15 -20.00
C LYS A 56 -1.54 -7.90 -19.69
N LEU A 57 -2.06 -7.74 -18.46
CA LEU A 57 -3.22 -8.50 -17.97
C LEU A 57 -4.50 -8.19 -18.77
N PHE A 58 -4.76 -6.91 -19.01
CA PHE A 58 -5.89 -6.43 -19.80
C PHE A 58 -5.69 -4.96 -20.20
N ASP A 59 -6.51 -4.48 -21.14
CA ASP A 59 -6.56 -3.08 -21.54
C ASP A 59 -7.96 -2.49 -21.42
N LYS A 60 -8.14 -1.25 -21.87
CA LYS A 60 -9.41 -0.51 -21.76
C LYS A 60 -10.51 -1.01 -22.70
N ASN A 61 -10.19 -1.84 -23.68
CA ASN A 61 -11.13 -2.39 -24.65
C ASN A 61 -11.72 -3.73 -24.18
N HIS A 62 -11.11 -4.37 -23.19
CA HIS A 62 -11.60 -5.61 -22.62
C HIS A 62 -12.77 -5.38 -21.66
N ARG A 63 -13.80 -6.23 -21.75
CA ARG A 63 -14.83 -6.37 -20.71
C ARG A 63 -14.32 -7.36 -19.67
N LEU A 64 -14.28 -6.96 -18.41
CA LEU A 64 -13.75 -7.76 -17.31
C LEU A 64 -14.88 -8.34 -16.48
N LEU A 65 -14.75 -9.62 -16.12
CA LEU A 65 -15.61 -10.27 -15.13
C LEU A 65 -14.85 -10.31 -13.80
N ALA A 66 -15.35 -9.63 -12.78
CA ALA A 66 -14.80 -9.67 -11.43
C ALA A 66 -15.63 -10.61 -10.55
N ALA A 67 -15.01 -11.66 -10.02
CA ALA A 67 -15.63 -12.56 -9.07
C ALA A 67 -15.56 -11.94 -7.66
N VAL A 68 -16.69 -11.42 -7.17
CA VAL A 68 -16.80 -10.75 -5.86
C VAL A 68 -17.38 -11.73 -4.84
N SER A 69 -16.61 -12.06 -3.80
CA SER A 69 -17.05 -12.97 -2.73
C SER A 69 -17.50 -12.28 -1.44
N GLY A 70 -17.33 -10.96 -1.35
CA GLY A 70 -17.57 -10.19 -0.11
C GLY A 70 -16.37 -10.19 0.85
N GLY A 71 -15.26 -10.84 0.49
CA GLY A 71 -14.00 -10.74 1.20
C GLY A 71 -13.25 -9.46 0.83
N LYS A 72 -12.40 -8.97 1.73
CA LYS A 72 -11.64 -7.71 1.58
C LYS A 72 -10.80 -7.62 0.29
N ASP A 73 -10.36 -8.74 -0.28
CA ASP A 73 -9.54 -8.72 -1.50
C ASP A 73 -10.37 -8.72 -2.80
N SER A 74 -11.64 -9.14 -2.73
CA SER A 74 -12.53 -9.24 -3.89
C SER A 74 -13.66 -8.20 -3.89
N PHE A 75 -13.94 -7.58 -2.73
CA PHE A 75 -14.95 -6.53 -2.51
C PHE A 75 -14.30 -5.14 -2.47
#